data_AF-A0A820L8X4-F1
#
_entry.id   AF-A0A820L8X4-F1
#
_cell.length_a   1.000
_cell.length_b   1.000
_cell.length_c   1.000
_cell.angle_alpha   90.00
_cell.angle_beta   90.00
_cell.angle_gamma   90.00
#
_symmetry.space_group_name_H-M   'P 1'
#
loop_
_entity.id
_entity.type
_entity.pdbx_description
1 polymer ?
#
loop_
_entity_poly.entity_id
_entity_poly.type
_entity_poly.pdbx_seq_one_letter_code
_entity_poly.pdbx_strand_id
1 'polypeptide(L)'
;MYTIFGREMNIFRKQYKAKPEDKAFAEKFYKLLSDVLLPNHLLRPNRVTKMPDGLNGVEEGFKRMMENKITAEKLVYTVAETTKN
;
A
#
# COMPACT_ATOMS: atom_id res chain seq x y z
N MET A 1 12.34 7.97 -6.66
CA MET A 1 10.92 7.73 -6.93
C MET A 1 10.86 6.81 -8.12
N TYR A 2 10.24 5.64 -7.99
CA TYR A 2 10.07 4.69 -9.08
C TYR A 2 8.83 5.07 -9.88
N THR A 3 8.96 5.12 -11.20
CA THR A 3 7.86 5.45 -12.12
C THR A 3 7.15 4.20 -12.60
N ILE A 4 6.78 3.32 -11.66
CA ILE A 4 6.21 2.00 -11.91
C ILE A 4 4.90 2.02 -12.73
N PHE A 5 4.21 3.17 -12.75
CA PHE A 5 3.00 3.39 -13.55
C PHE A 5 3.29 3.94 -14.95
N GLY A 6 4.57 4.12 -15.32
CA GLY A 6 5.01 4.66 -16.60
C GLY A 6 4.61 6.12 -16.85
N ARG A 7 4.26 6.86 -15.80
CA ARG A 7 3.87 8.27 -15.89
C ARG A 7 4.90 9.17 -15.23
N GLU A 8 5.04 10.36 -15.77
CA GLU A 8 5.79 11.43 -15.11
C GLU A 8 5.07 11.85 -13.83
N MET A 9 5.83 12.22 -12.81
CA MET A 9 5.30 12.65 -11.52
C MET A 9 5.92 13.96 -11.09
N ASN A 10 5.08 14.91 -10.68
CA ASN A 10 5.49 16.16 -10.08
C ASN A 10 5.14 16.12 -8.59
N ILE A 11 6.14 15.91 -7.74
CA ILE A 11 5.95 15.79 -6.29
C ILE A 11 6.92 16.75 -5.59
N PHE A 12 6.42 17.53 -4.63
CA PHE A 12 7.21 18.50 -3.85
C PHE A 12 8.14 19.37 -4.70
N ARG A 13 7.60 19.93 -5.80
CA ARG A 13 8.33 20.76 -6.80
C ARG A 13 9.46 20.03 -7.54
N LYS A 14 9.58 18.72 -7.39
CA LYS A 14 10.53 17.88 -8.14
C LYS A 14 9.81 17.12 -9.23
N GLN A 15 10.37 17.19 -10.45
CA GLN A 15 9.89 16.43 -11.59
C GLN A 15 10.62 15.08 -11.64
N TYR A 16 9.85 14.01 -11.83
CA TYR A 16 10.34 12.66 -12.03
C TYR A 16 9.86 12.19 -13.40
N LYS A 17 10.79 12.12 -14.37
CA LYS A 17 10.51 11.60 -15.71
C LYS A 17 10.19 10.12 -15.65
N ALA A 18 9.28 9.68 -16.51
CA ALA A 18 8.93 8.28 -16.67
C ALA A 18 10.13 7.49 -17.18
N LYS A 19 10.44 6.38 -16.52
CA LYS A 19 11.41 5.38 -16.96
C LYS A 19 10.65 4.14 -17.41
N PRO A 20 10.66 3.82 -18.72
CA PRO A 20 9.96 2.63 -19.23
C PRO A 20 10.34 1.35 -18.50
N GLU A 21 11.59 1.25 -18.04
CA GLU A 21 12.14 0.08 -17.33
C GLU A 21 11.44 -0.15 -15.99
N ASP A 22 11.09 0.93 -15.26
CA ASP A 22 10.39 0.83 -13.96
C ASP A 22 9.00 0.20 -14.15
N LYS A 23 8.29 0.58 -15.22
CA LYS A 23 6.98 0.04 -15.56
C LYS A 23 7.09 -1.43 -15.99
N ALA A 24 8.01 -1.74 -16.89
CA ALA A 24 8.23 -3.11 -17.36
C ALA A 24 8.58 -4.06 -16.21
N PHE A 25 9.42 -3.60 -15.27
CA PHE A 25 9.73 -4.35 -14.06
C PHE A 25 8.49 -4.55 -13.19
N ALA A 26 7.72 -3.49 -12.93
CA ALA A 26 6.54 -3.56 -12.09
C ALA A 26 5.47 -4.50 -12.65
N GLU A 27 5.21 -4.45 -13.96
CA GLU A 27 4.27 -5.37 -14.63
C GLU A 27 4.69 -6.83 -14.45
N LYS A 28 5.97 -7.15 -14.69
CA LYS A 28 6.52 -8.50 -14.48
C LYS A 28 6.42 -8.92 -13.02
N PHE A 29 6.77 -8.03 -12.10
CA PHE A 29 6.80 -8.32 -10.67
C PHE A 29 5.40 -8.51 -10.09
N TYR A 30 4.43 -7.66 -10.44
CA TYR A 30 3.06 -7.81 -9.98
C TYR A 30 2.40 -9.07 -10.53
N LYS A 31 2.70 -9.45 -11.78
CA LYS A 31 2.24 -10.72 -12.33
C LYS A 31 2.84 -11.91 -11.59
N LEU A 32 4.15 -11.89 -11.33
CA LEU A 32 4.81 -12.93 -10.51
C LEU A 32 4.18 -13.01 -9.11
N LEU A 33 3.89 -11.87 -8.49
CA LEU A 33 3.29 -11.78 -7.18
C LEU A 33 1.88 -12.40 -7.14
N SER A 34 1.00 -12.00 -8.07
CA SER A 34 -0.39 -12.47 -8.14
C SER A 34 -0.51 -13.93 -8.55
N ASP A 35 0.29 -14.36 -9.54
CA ASP A 35 0.10 -15.65 -10.19
C ASP A 35 0.88 -16.76 -9.47
N VAL A 36 1.98 -16.42 -8.79
CA VAL A 36 2.91 -17.40 -8.22
C VAL A 36 3.15 -17.19 -6.73
N LEU A 37 3.66 -16.04 -6.30
CA LEU A 37 4.20 -15.92 -4.94
C LEU A 37 3.12 -15.98 -3.85
N LEU A 38 1.99 -15.30 -4.06
CA LEU A 38 0.89 -15.28 -3.09
C LEU A 38 0.09 -16.59 -3.07
N PRO A 39 -0.36 -17.16 -4.23
CA PRO A 39 -1.14 -18.39 -4.22
C PRO A 39 -0.37 -19.61 -3.69
N ASN A 40 0.95 -19.65 -3.91
CA ASN A 40 1.80 -20.76 -3.43
C ASN A 40 2.42 -20.50 -2.05
N HIS A 41 2.01 -19.42 -1.35
CA HIS A 41 2.53 -19.03 -0.03
C HIS A 41 4.06 -18.87 0.07
N LEU A 42 4.73 -18.64 -1.06
CA LEU A 42 6.18 -18.37 -1.11
C LEU A 42 6.53 -16.98 -0.57
N LEU A 43 5.54 -16.09 -0.53
CA LEU A 43 5.61 -14.80 0.15
C LEU A 43 4.37 -14.64 1.04
N ARG A 44 4.56 -14.25 2.31
CA ARG A 44 3.48 -14.01 3.27
C ARG A 44 3.41 -12.54 3.65
N PRO A 45 2.22 -11.92 3.69
CA PRO A 45 2.07 -10.56 4.17
C PRO A 45 2.36 -10.47 5.67
N ASN A 46 2.63 -9.27 6.18
CA ASN A 46 2.64 -9.01 7.61
C ASN A 46 1.27 -9.35 8.23
N ARG A 47 1.27 -9.64 9.54
CA ARG A 47 0.02 -9.73 10.31
C ARG A 47 -0.80 -8.46 10.12
N VAL A 48 -2.11 -8.62 9.98
CA VAL A 48 -3.03 -7.52 9.70
C VAL A 48 -3.93 -7.27 10.90
N THR A 49 -4.02 -6.01 11.32
CA THR A 49 -5.05 -5.52 12.23
C THR A 49 -6.12 -4.82 11.40
N LYS A 50 -7.33 -5.37 11.34
CA LYS A 50 -8.46 -4.67 10.71
C LYS A 50 -8.96 -3.58 11.64
N MET A 51 -8.92 -2.33 11.18
CA MET A 51 -9.39 -1.18 11.91
C MET A 51 -10.85 -0.87 11.51
N PRO A 52 -11.71 -0.43 12.45
CA PRO A 52 -13.10 -0.11 12.17
C PRO A 52 -13.25 1.23 11.41
N ASP A 53 -14.49 1.55 11.03
CA ASP A 53 -14.96 2.84 10.51
C ASP A 53 -14.37 3.28 9.16
N GLY A 54 -13.81 2.33 8.40
CA GLY A 54 -13.27 2.61 7.07
C GLY A 54 -12.29 3.77 7.08
N LEU A 55 -12.47 4.74 6.18
CA LEU A 55 -11.58 5.91 6.10
C LEU A 55 -11.72 6.87 7.29
N ASN A 56 -12.83 6.84 8.03
CA ASN A 56 -13.03 7.69 9.21
C ASN A 56 -12.13 7.27 10.38
N GLY A 57 -11.73 5.99 10.44
CA GLY A 57 -10.84 5.47 11.48
C GLY A 57 -9.34 5.72 11.25
N VAL A 58 -8.95 6.32 10.12
CA VAL A 58 -7.53 6.44 9.72
C VAL A 58 -6.72 7.31 10.68
N GLU A 59 -7.31 8.40 11.18
CA GLU A 59 -6.66 9.30 12.13
C GLU A 59 -6.30 8.57 13.44
N GLU A 60 -7.25 7.81 13.99
CA GLU A 60 -7.03 7.01 15.20
C GLU A 60 -5.94 5.96 14.98
N GLY A 61 -5.89 5.28 13.83
CA GLY A 61 -4.81 4.33 13.60
C GLY A 61 -3.43 4.97 13.51
N PHE A 62 -3.31 6.17 12.94
CA PHE A 62 -2.05 6.92 13.00
C PHE A 62 -1.66 7.24 14.44
N LYS A 63 -2.61 7.65 15.28
CA LYS A 63 -2.37 7.87 16.70
C LYS A 63 -1.87 6.61 17.41
N ARG A 64 -2.52 5.46 17.21
CA ARG A 64 -2.10 4.17 17.78
C ARG A 64 -0.70 3.76 17.33
N MET A 65 -0.33 4.04 16.08
CA MET A 65 1.02 3.81 15.58
C MET A 65 2.05 4.71 16.28
N MET A 66 1.77 6.02 16.42
CA MET A 66 2.66 6.98 17.10
C MET A 66 2.83 6.67 18.59
N GLU A 67 1.78 6.16 19.23
CA GLU A 67 1.79 5.75 20.65
C GLU A 67 2.42 4.35 20.88
N ASN A 68 3.01 3.74 19.85
CA ASN A 68 3.59 2.38 19.90
C ASN A 68 2.61 1.29 20.35
N LYS A 69 1.30 1.46 20.12
CA LYS A 69 0.25 0.49 20.48
C LYS A 69 0.09 -0.63 19.44
N ILE A 70 0.81 -0.55 18.32
CA ILE A 70 0.77 -1.52 17.21
C ILE A 70 2.19 -1.99 16.93
N THR A 71 2.43 -3.30 17.01
CA THR A 71 3.79 -3.88 16.87
C THR A 71 3.82 -4.96 15.81
N ALA A 72 4.62 -4.73 14.76
CA ALA A 72 4.81 -5.68 13.65
C ALA A 72 3.51 -6.09 12.94
N GLU A 73 2.51 -5.21 12.94
CA GLU A 73 1.23 -5.39 12.27
C GLU A 73 0.94 -4.25 11.30
N LYS A 74 0.22 -4.58 10.22
CA LYS A 74 -0.30 -3.60 9.27
C LYS A 74 -1.75 -3.28 9.62
N LEU A 75 -2.01 -2.01 9.93
CA LEU A 75 -3.39 -1.51 10.03
C LEU A 75 -4.03 -1.49 8.63
N VAL A 76 -5.19 -2.10 8.50
CA VAL A 76 -5.96 -2.20 7.24
C VAL A 76 -7.39 -1.74 7.48
N TYR A 77 -7.92 -0.97 6.54
CA TYR A 77 -9.26 -0.38 6.58
C TYR A 77 -10.07 -0.83 5.37
N THR A 78 -11.34 -1.15 5.57
CA THR A 78 -12.27 -1.45 4.48
C THR A 78 -12.98 -0.18 4.05
N VAL A 79 -12.79 0.29 2.82
CA VAL A 79 -13.42 1.54 2.34
C VAL A 79 -14.95 1.52 2.45
N ALA A 80 -15.58 0.35 2.23
CA ALA A 80 -17.02 0.19 2.34
C ALA A 80 -17.60 0.43 3.74
N GLU A 81 -16.77 0.41 4.78
CA GLU A 81 -17.17 0.72 6.17
C GLU A 81 -17.19 2.24 6.45
N THR A 82 -16.81 3.08 5.48
CA THR A 82 -16.81 4.54 5.63
C THR A 82 -18.24 5.07 5.55
N THR A 83 -18.77 5.54 6.67
CA THR A 83 -20.05 6.27 6.72
C THR A 83 -19.84 7.74 6.37
N LYS A 84 -20.84 8.38 5.76
CA LYS A 84 -20.85 9.85 5.63
C LYS A 84 -21.24 10.42 7.00
N ASN A 85 -20.34 11.23 7.56
CA ASN A 85 -20.64 12.06 8.73
C ASN A 85 -21.62 13.18 8.38
#